data_AF-A0A1I7GVS9-F1
#
_entry.id   AF-A0A1I7GVS9-F1
#
_cell.length_a   1.000
_cell.length_b   1.000
_cell.length_c   1.000
_cell.angle_alpha   90.00
_cell.angle_beta   90.00
_cell.angle_gamma   90.00
#
_symmetry.space_group_name_H-M   'P 1'
#
loop_
_entity.id
_entity.type
_entity.pdbx_description
1 polymer ?
#
loop_
_entity_poly.entity_id
_entity_poly.type
_entity_poly.pdbx_seq_one_letter_code
_entity_poly.pdbx_strand_id
1 'polypeptide(L)' 'MSPLIIFNISFAMVFYAMFVIRYYRKEPSGLVLILFVMNATVALYPILKHFGLF' A
#
# COMPACT_ATOMS: atom_id res chain seq x y z
N MET A 1 14.61 4.30 -9.27
CA MET A 1 13.63 3.41 -8.62
C MET A 1 13.06 2.46 -9.66
N SER A 2 12.85 1.18 -9.31
CA SER A 2 12.22 0.23 -10.23
C SER A 2 10.79 0.68 -10.58
N PRO A 3 10.34 0.60 -11.86
CA PRO A 3 8.95 0.91 -12.24
C PRO A 3 7.91 0.19 -11.38
N LEU A 4 8.25 -1.01 -10.89
CA LEU A 4 7.41 -1.84 -10.03
C LEU A 4 7.19 -1.20 -8.63
N ILE A 5 8.17 -0.47 -8.10
CA ILE A 5 8.04 0.25 -6.82
C ILE A 5 7.05 1.40 -6.96
N ILE A 6 7.18 2.18 -8.04
CA ILE A 6 6.28 3.30 -8.33
C ILE A 6 4.84 2.79 -8.49
N PHE A 7 4.67 1.65 -9.18
CA PHE A 7 3.37 0.99 -9.31
C PHE A 7 2.79 0.59 -7.95
N ASN A 8 3.55 -0.09 -7.10
CA ASN A 8 3.09 -0.49 -5.77
C ASN A 8 2.75 0.70 -4.87
N ILE A 9 3.49 1.82 -4.95
CA ILE A 9 3.16 3.05 -4.22
C ILE A 9 1.82 3.62 -4.70
N SER A 10 1.63 3.74 -6.02
CA SER A 10 0.38 4.24 -6.60
C SER A 10 -0.82 3.36 -6.19
N PHE A 11 -0.68 2.03 -6.25
CA PHE A 11 -1.72 1.10 -5.82
C PHE A 11 -1.97 1.18 -4.31
N ALA A 12 -0.93 1.29 -3.49
CA ALA A 12 -1.09 1.50 -2.05
C ALA A 12 -1.89 2.77 -1.74
N MET A 13 -1.61 3.90 -2.42
CA MET A 13 -2.39 5.13 -2.24
C MET A 13 -3.87 4.94 -2.62
N VAL A 14 -4.15 4.28 -3.75
CA VAL A 14 -5.52 4.02 -4.20
C VAL A 14 -6.26 3.08 -3.24
N PHE A 15 -5.64 1.98 -2.81
CA PHE A 15 -6.23 1.06 -1.85
C PHE A 15 -6.43 1.71 -0.48
N TYR A 16 -5.52 2.57 -0.03
CA TYR A 16 -5.71 3.34 1.18
C TYR A 16 -6.95 4.24 1.10
N ALA A 17 -7.09 5.01 0.02
CA ALA A 17 -8.26 5.87 -0.19
C ALA A 17 -9.57 5.05 -0.22
N MET A 18 -9.58 3.92 -0.94
CA MET A 18 -10.72 3.01 -0.96
C MET A 18 -11.04 2.41 0.42
N PHE A 19 -10.00 2.03 1.18
CA PHE A 19 -10.17 1.50 2.53
C PHE A 19 -10.84 2.54 3.43
N VAL A 20 -10.35 3.78 3.43
CA VAL A 20 -10.90 4.89 4.22
C VAL A 20 -12.37 5.11 3.87
N ILE A 21 -12.70 5.22 2.58
CA ILE A 21 -14.09 5.43 2.14
C ILE A 21 -15.00 4.30 2.62
N ARG A 22 -14.61 3.04 2.39
CA ARG A 22 -15.39 1.86 2.79
C ARG A 22 -15.54 1.76 4.31
N TYR A 23 -14.49 2.08 5.04
CA TYR A 23 -14.49 2.08 6.50
C TYR A 23 -15.54 3.06 7.05
N TYR A 24 -15.58 4.28 6.52
CA TYR A 24 -16.59 5.29 6.91
C TYR A 24 -18.01 4.91 6.47
N ARG A 25 -18.15 4.20 5.34
CA ARG A 25 -19.44 3.68 4.86
C ARG A 25 -19.89 2.40 5.58
N LYS A 26 -19.09 1.88 6.53
CA LYS A 26 -19.31 0.59 7.20
C LYS A 26 -19.45 -0.58 6.21
N GLU A 27 -18.79 -0.47 5.06
CA GLU A 27 -18.74 -1.52 4.05
C GLU A 27 -17.59 -2.50 4.35
N PRO A 28 -17.68 -3.76 3.88
CA PRO A 28 -16.57 -4.70 3.98
C PRO A 28 -15.29 -4.13 3.33
N SER A 29 -14.30 -3.86 4.18
CA SER A 29 -13.04 -3.20 3.79
C SER A 29 -11.81 -4.07 4.01
N GLY A 30 -11.95 -5.26 4.61
CA GLY A 30 -10.84 -6.14 4.95
C GLY A 30 -9.95 -6.53 3.76
N LEU A 31 -10.55 -6.88 2.62
CA LEU A 31 -9.78 -7.20 1.41
C LEU A 31 -8.98 -6.00 0.90
N VAL A 32 -9.58 -4.80 0.93
CA VAL A 32 -8.92 -3.57 0.50
C VAL A 32 -7.76 -3.22 1.43
N LEU A 33 -7.94 -3.44 2.74
CA LEU A 33 -6.88 -3.27 3.73
C LEU A 33 -5.71 -4.22 3.48
N ILE A 34 -5.98 -5.51 3.20
CA ILE A 34 -4.94 -6.50 2.90
C ILE A 34 -4.15 -6.09 1.65
N LEU A 35 -4.85 -5.68 0.58
CA LEU A 35 -4.21 -5.21 -0.65
C LEU A 35 -3.37 -3.96 -0.42
N PHE A 36 -3.86 -3.01 0.38
CA PHE A 36 -3.07 -1.84 0.79
C PHE A 36 -1.77 -2.26 1.49
N VAL A 37 -1.87 -3.11 2.51
CA VAL A 37 -0.70 -3.56 3.30
C VAL A 37 0.30 -4.28 2.40
N MET A 38 -0.14 -5.20 1.55
CA MET A 38 0.75 -5.91 0.62
C MET A 38 1.52 -4.95 -0.29
N ASN A 39 0.82 -4.02 -0.93
CA ASN A 39 1.46 -3.04 -1.84
C ASN A 39 2.40 -2.10 -1.08
N ALA A 40 2.00 -1.63 0.10
CA ALA A 40 2.83 -0.77 0.94
C ALA A 40 4.10 -1.48 1.42
N THR A 41 4.01 -2.74 1.87
CA THR A 41 5.17 -3.51 2.32
C THR A 41 6.16 -3.75 1.19
N VAL A 42 5.69 -4.15 0.00
CA VAL A 42 6.57 -4.38 -1.17
C VAL A 42 7.24 -3.08 -1.62
N ALA A 43 6.55 -1.95 -1.54
CA ALA A 43 7.13 -0.64 -1.85
C ALA A 43 8.15 -0.18 -0.79
N LEU A 44 7.84 -0.40 0.49
CA LEU A 44 8.69 0.05 1.61
C LEU A 44 9.97 -0.77 1.74
N TYR A 45 9.94 -2.07 1.46
CA TYR A 45 11.13 -2.94 1.58
C TYR A 45 12.39 -2.41 0.85
N PRO A 46 12.36 -2.10 -0.45
CA PRO A 46 13.52 -1.56 -1.14
C PRO A 46 13.87 -0.13 -0.69
N ILE A 47 12.89 0.65 -0.21
CA ILE A 47 13.13 2.00 0.32
C ILE A 47 13.91 1.89 1.64
N LEU A 48 13.45 1.07 2.58
CA LEU A 48 14.11 0.85 3.85
C LEU A 48 15.51 0.26 3.68
N LYS A 49 15.66 -0.69 2.75
CA LYS A 49 16.97 -1.24 2.36
C LYS A 49 17.90 -0.15 1.78
N HIS A 50 17.36 0.77 0.98
CA HIS A 50 18.14 1.88 0.43
C HIS A 50 18.69 2.81 1.53
N PHE A 51 17.94 2.97 2.63
CA PHE A 51 18.36 3.77 3.79
C PHE A 51 19.17 2.99 4.84
N GLY A 52 19.52 1.73 4.58
CA GLY A 52 20.31 0.90 5.51
C GLY A 52 19.60 0.56 6.81
N LEU A 53 18.25 0.64 6.82
CA LEU A 53 17.43 0.31 7.98
C LEU A 53 17.18 -1.20 8.15
N PHE A 54 17.60 -2.00 7.15
CA PHE A 54 17.50 -3.46 7.09
C PHE A 54 18.63 -4.04 6.23
#